data_AF-A0A2J6XH76-F1
#
_entry.id   AF-A0A2J6XH76-F1
#
_cell.length_a   1.000
_cell.length_b   1.000
_cell.length_c   1.000
_cell.angle_alpha   90.00
_cell.angle_beta   90.00
_cell.angle_gamma   90.00
#
_symmetry.space_group_name_H-M   'P 1'
#
loop_
_entity.id
_entity.type
_entity.pdbx_description
1 polymer ?
#
loop_
_entity_poly.entity_id
_entity_poly.type
_entity_poly.pdbx_seq_one_letter_code
_entity_poly.pdbx_strand_id
1 'polypeptide(L)'
;MRDEMEKPNEPLSSCKVRIINGYEDIVSELNKIKEVIYVYNSEISNKGYYLKPVHKVYKLKNRNKIIYEYYGRYWWKKLDKKLIYSGVVKPKILPSPPENPIEGLSIIREGNDIVIDCNVYEKFKWVFKNKKIERTW
;
A
#
# COMPACT_ATOMS: atom_id res chain seq x y z
N MET A 1 -1.74 16.35 -13.39
CA MET A 1 -0.94 15.31 -12.69
C MET A 1 -1.63 14.68 -11.46
N ARG A 2 -2.96 14.86 -11.26
CA ARG A 2 -3.74 14.14 -10.22
C ARG A 2 -4.29 12.79 -10.72
N ASP A 3 -4.60 12.70 -12.01
CA ASP A 3 -5.32 11.55 -12.59
C ASP A 3 -4.51 10.25 -12.73
N GLU A 4 -3.20 10.28 -12.88
CA GLU A 4 -2.44 9.05 -13.20
C GLU A 4 -2.24 8.13 -11.99
N MET A 5 -2.23 8.68 -10.77
CA MET A 5 -2.05 7.90 -9.54
C MET A 5 -3.37 7.38 -8.94
N GLU A 6 -4.51 7.90 -9.40
CA GLU A 6 -5.83 7.34 -9.12
C GLU A 6 -6.23 6.27 -10.14
N LYS A 7 -5.42 6.07 -11.20
CA LYS A 7 -5.57 4.94 -12.10
C LYS A 7 -5.00 3.70 -11.43
N PRO A 8 -5.76 2.61 -11.36
CA PRO A 8 -5.23 1.33 -10.92
C PRO A 8 -4.16 0.88 -11.90
N ASN A 9 -3.01 0.47 -11.37
CA ASN A 9 -2.03 -0.28 -12.14
C ASN A 9 -2.44 -1.74 -12.05
N GLU A 10 -2.92 -2.27 -13.17
CA GLU A 10 -3.10 -3.72 -13.31
C GLU A 10 -1.72 -4.41 -13.21
N PRO A 11 -1.67 -5.65 -12.70
CA PRO A 11 -0.47 -6.48 -12.72
C PRO A 11 0.15 -6.49 -14.12
N LEU A 12 1.45 -6.19 -14.19
CA LEU A 12 2.17 -6.07 -15.45
C LEU A 12 2.50 -7.43 -16.06
N SER A 13 2.58 -8.49 -15.24
CA SER A 13 2.77 -9.85 -15.75
C SER A 13 1.44 -10.54 -16.06
N SER A 14 1.48 -11.50 -17.00
CA SER A 14 0.34 -12.40 -17.26
C SER A 14 0.02 -13.28 -16.05
N CYS A 15 1.04 -13.59 -15.23
CA CYS A 15 0.92 -14.47 -14.08
C CYS A 15 0.35 -13.74 -12.85
N LYS A 16 -0.73 -14.29 -12.30
CA LYS A 16 -1.36 -13.80 -11.07
C LYS A 16 -1.47 -14.90 -10.04
N VAL A 17 -1.34 -14.51 -8.78
CA VAL A 17 -1.55 -15.39 -7.62
C VAL A 17 -2.74 -14.85 -6.85
N ARG A 18 -3.75 -15.70 -6.61
CA ARG A 18 -4.82 -15.43 -5.66
C ARG A 18 -4.49 -16.10 -4.34
N ILE A 19 -4.58 -15.35 -3.24
CA ILE A 19 -4.35 -15.84 -1.88
C ILE A 19 -5.68 -15.70 -1.13
N ILE A 20 -6.21 -16.84 -0.70
CA ILE A 20 -7.51 -16.93 -0.06
C ILE A 20 -7.40 -16.44 1.38
N ASN A 21 -8.25 -15.50 1.79
CA ASN A 21 -8.22 -14.83 3.10
C ASN A 21 -6.84 -14.26 3.46
N GLY A 22 -6.08 -13.80 2.46
CA GLY A 22 -4.73 -13.26 2.64
C GLY A 22 -4.70 -11.83 3.18
N TYR A 23 -5.81 -11.08 3.11
CA TYR A 23 -5.82 -9.67 3.50
C TYR A 23 -5.51 -9.44 4.98
N GLU A 24 -5.95 -10.35 5.85
CA GLU A 24 -5.73 -10.25 7.30
C GLU A 24 -4.24 -10.26 7.68
N ASP A 25 -3.42 -11.01 6.94
CA ASP A 25 -1.97 -11.06 7.17
C ASP A 25 -1.32 -9.70 6.84
N ILE A 26 -1.77 -9.05 5.76
CA ILE A 26 -1.31 -7.71 5.39
C ILE A 26 -1.74 -6.68 6.43
N VAL A 27 -2.97 -6.80 6.95
CA VAL A 27 -3.44 -5.94 8.04
C VAL A 27 -2.59 -6.11 9.29
N SER A 28 -2.21 -7.34 9.63
CA SER A 28 -1.32 -7.64 10.75
C SER A 28 0.04 -6.95 10.58
N GLU A 29 0.69 -7.09 9.43
CA GLU A 29 1.97 -6.43 9.16
C GLU A 29 1.84 -4.90 9.12
N LEU A 30 0.77 -4.38 8.50
CA LEU A 30 0.53 -2.93 8.45
C LEU A 30 0.31 -2.33 9.84
N ASN A 31 -0.38 -3.04 10.74
CA ASN A 31 -0.65 -2.54 12.09
C ASN A 31 0.63 -2.38 12.91
N LYS A 32 1.60 -3.31 12.79
CA LYS A 32 2.92 -3.18 13.44
C LYS A 32 3.65 -1.89 13.03
N ILE A 33 3.47 -1.46 11.79
CA ILE A 33 4.14 -0.28 11.22
C ILE A 33 3.37 1.01 11.54
N LYS A 34 2.04 0.95 11.62
CA LYS A 34 1.18 2.12 11.87
C LYS A 34 1.53 2.84 13.16
N GLU A 35 1.83 2.12 14.23
CA GLU A 35 2.19 2.72 15.52
C GLU A 35 3.47 3.55 15.39
N VAL A 36 4.50 2.98 14.77
CA VAL A 36 5.79 3.68 14.54
C VAL A 36 5.61 4.87 13.62
N ILE A 37 4.81 4.74 12.55
CA ILE A 37 4.48 5.85 11.64
C ILE A 37 3.68 6.94 12.35
N TYR A 38 2.81 6.58 13.28
CA TYR A 38 2.04 7.55 14.07
C TYR A 38 2.98 8.41 14.93
N VAL A 39 3.90 7.77 15.66
CA VAL A 39 4.92 8.46 16.46
C VAL A 39 5.76 9.37 15.56
N TYR A 40 6.29 8.85 14.47
CA TYR A 40 7.06 9.63 13.50
C TYR A 40 6.27 10.85 12.97
N ASN A 41 5.00 10.66 12.60
CA ASN A 41 4.14 11.75 12.11
C ASN A 41 3.86 12.82 13.18
N SER A 42 3.81 12.44 14.45
CA SER A 42 3.71 13.40 15.57
C SER A 42 4.97 14.28 15.63
N GLU A 43 6.16 13.67 15.56
CA GLU A 43 7.44 14.37 15.61
C GLU A 43 7.66 15.34 14.46
N ILE A 44 7.21 14.99 13.25
CA ILE A 44 7.35 15.85 12.06
C ILE A 44 6.16 16.79 11.82
N SER A 45 5.17 16.78 12.71
CA SER A 45 3.89 17.48 12.50
C SER A 45 4.06 18.99 12.28
N ASN A 46 4.99 19.62 13.01
CA ASN A 46 5.34 21.03 12.90
C ASN A 46 6.06 21.39 11.58
N LYS A 47 6.57 20.41 10.84
CA LYS A 47 7.22 20.61 9.53
C LYS A 47 6.21 20.66 8.39
N GLY A 48 4.91 20.48 8.67
CA GLY A 48 3.84 20.57 7.68
C GLY A 48 3.79 19.37 6.73
N TYR A 49 4.25 18.20 7.16
CA TYR A 49 4.17 16.97 6.37
C TYR A 49 3.45 15.84 7.11
N TYR A 50 3.07 14.82 6.33
CA TYR A 50 2.45 13.59 6.80
C TYR A 50 2.89 12.43 5.90
N LEU A 51 3.28 11.31 6.51
CA LEU A 51 3.62 10.07 5.84
C LEU A 51 2.45 9.09 5.90
N LYS A 52 2.02 8.61 4.74
CA LYS A 52 1.01 7.55 4.62
C LYS A 52 1.68 6.25 4.13
N PRO A 53 1.47 5.10 4.80
CA PRO A 53 2.10 3.82 4.42
C PRO A 53 1.42 3.10 3.26
N VAL A 54 0.20 3.52 2.89
CA VAL A 54 -0.60 2.82 1.88
C VAL A 54 -1.39 3.81 1.03
N HIS A 55 -1.31 3.66 -0.29
CA HIS A 55 -2.19 4.31 -1.24
C HIS A 55 -3.29 3.34 -1.67
N LYS A 56 -4.53 3.80 -1.76
CA LYS A 56 -5.69 2.96 -2.09
C LYS A 56 -6.50 3.58 -3.22
N VAL A 57 -6.82 2.78 -4.22
CA VAL A 57 -7.69 3.16 -5.34
C VAL A 57 -8.90 2.24 -5.34
N TYR A 58 -10.09 2.83 -5.30
CA TYR A 58 -11.35 2.09 -5.25
C TYR A 58 -11.97 2.02 -6.64
N LYS A 59 -12.39 0.83 -7.07
CA LYS A 59 -13.08 0.59 -8.35
C LYS A 59 -14.29 -0.32 -8.18
N LEU A 60 -15.25 -0.17 -9.08
CA LEU A 60 -16.36 -1.10 -9.23
C LEU A 60 -16.11 -1.95 -10.48
N LYS A 61 -16.17 -3.27 -10.35
CA LYS A 61 -16.08 -4.22 -11.46
C LYS A 61 -17.18 -5.25 -11.31
N ASN A 62 -18.08 -5.35 -12.29
CA ASN A 62 -19.23 -6.28 -12.27
C ASN A 62 -20.04 -6.22 -10.97
N ARG A 63 -20.33 -5.01 -10.47
CA ARG A 63 -21.00 -4.72 -9.18
C ARG A 63 -20.21 -5.09 -7.91
N ASN A 64 -19.01 -5.63 -8.04
CA ASN A 64 -18.10 -5.89 -6.91
C ASN A 64 -17.14 -4.72 -6.70
N LYS A 65 -16.89 -4.39 -5.42
CA LYS A 65 -15.90 -3.38 -5.02
C LYS A 65 -14.52 -4.02 -5.01
N ILE A 66 -13.63 -3.51 -5.86
CA ILE A 66 -12.22 -3.88 -5.92
C ILE A 66 -11.40 -2.73 -5.35
N ILE A 67 -10.36 -3.06 -4.57
CA ILE A 67 -9.47 -2.06 -3.99
C ILE A 67 -8.05 -2.40 -4.41
N TYR A 68 -7.39 -1.49 -5.13
CA TYR A 68 -5.97 -1.60 -5.42
C TYR A 68 -5.23 -0.93 -4.26
N GLU A 69 -4.39 -1.69 -3.57
CA GLU A 69 -3.59 -1.17 -2.46
C GLU A 69 -2.11 -1.24 -2.82
N TYR A 70 -1.41 -0.13 -2.61
CA TYR A 70 0.02 0.02 -2.85
C TYR A 70 0.68 0.41 -1.54
N TYR A 71 1.55 -0.44 -1.02
CA TYR A 71 2.23 -0.24 0.24
C TYR A 71 3.59 0.39 -0.01
N GLY A 72 3.89 1.47 0.70
CA GLY A 72 5.10 2.25 0.48
C GLY A 72 5.15 3.50 1.33
N ARG A 73 5.81 4.55 0.85
CA ARG A 73 5.94 5.83 1.57
C ARG A 73 5.39 6.97 0.73
N TYR A 74 4.19 7.42 1.06
CA TYR A 74 3.50 8.48 0.34
C TYR A 74 3.49 9.74 1.20
N TRP A 75 4.21 10.77 0.74
CA TRP A 75 4.32 12.03 1.45
C TRP A 75 3.19 12.97 1.08
N TRP A 76 2.65 13.65 2.08
CA TRP A 76 1.62 14.67 1.93
C TRP A 76 2.08 15.93 2.64
N LYS A 77 1.95 17.06 1.96
CA LYS A 77 2.20 18.39 2.54
C LYS A 77 0.88 18.96 3.05
N LYS A 78 0.89 19.40 4.31
CA LYS A 78 -0.20 20.16 4.94
C LYS A 78 -0.07 21.62 4.51
N LEU A 79 -1.09 22.13 3.82
CA LEU A 79 -1.22 23.53 3.43
C LEU A 79 -2.60 24.00 3.90
N ASP A 80 -2.62 24.83 4.95
CA ASP A 80 -3.82 25.26 5.66
C ASP A 80 -4.74 24.07 5.99
N LYS A 81 -5.93 24.03 5.37
CA LYS A 81 -6.96 22.99 5.54
C LYS A 81 -6.86 21.84 4.53
N LYS A 82 -5.82 21.82 3.69
CA LYS A 82 -5.67 20.85 2.59
C LYS A 82 -4.41 20.00 2.74
N LEU A 83 -4.53 18.73 2.39
CA LEU A 83 -3.39 17.83 2.18
C LEU A 83 -3.11 17.76 0.68
N ILE A 84 -1.88 18.09 0.29
CA ILE A 84 -1.41 17.99 -1.09
C ILE A 84 -0.40 16.86 -1.17
N TYR A 85 -0.62 15.92 -2.09
CA TYR A 85 0.33 14.85 -2.33
C TYR A 85 1.68 15.41 -2.79
N SER A 86 2.75 14.98 -2.12
CA SER A 86 4.12 15.48 -2.29
C SER A 86 5.05 14.46 -2.94
N GLY A 87 4.54 13.28 -3.35
CA GLY A 87 5.35 12.24 -3.98
C GLY A 87 5.78 11.13 -3.03
N VAL A 88 6.59 10.20 -3.58
CA VAL A 88 7.20 9.09 -2.83
C VAL A 88 8.59 9.44 -2.27
N VAL A 89 9.21 10.50 -2.79
CA VAL A 89 10.54 10.96 -2.36
C VAL A 89 10.41 11.71 -1.05
N LYS A 90 11.21 11.31 -0.05
CA LYS A 90 11.28 11.98 1.24
C LYS A 90 11.70 13.46 1.09
N PRO A 91 10.91 14.42 1.62
CA PRO A 91 11.35 15.80 1.69
C PRO A 91 12.67 15.94 2.45
N LYS A 92 13.60 16.75 1.93
CA LYS A 92 14.98 16.87 2.46
C LYS A 92 15.03 17.29 3.94
N ILE A 93 14.06 18.10 4.39
CA ILE A 93 13.97 18.66 5.75
C ILE A 93 13.50 17.66 6.82
N LEU A 94 12.98 16.49 6.42
CA LEU A 94 12.44 15.49 7.33
C LEU A 94 13.51 14.48 7.76
N PRO A 95 13.46 13.98 9.01
CA PRO A 95 14.30 12.84 9.44
C PRO A 95 13.97 11.59 8.61
N SER A 96 14.83 10.58 8.65
CA SER A 96 14.56 9.30 7.98
C SER A 96 13.26 8.67 8.50
N PRO A 97 12.35 8.23 7.62
CA PRO A 97 11.13 7.56 8.04
C PRO A 97 11.45 6.17 8.61
N PRO A 98 10.51 5.58 9.38
CA PRO A 98 10.66 4.21 9.84
C PRO A 98 10.74 3.21 8.67
N GLU A 99 11.29 2.03 8.98
CA GLU A 99 11.27 0.90 8.06
C GLU A 99 9.84 0.44 7.77
N ASN A 100 9.63 -0.10 6.57
CA ASN A 100 8.35 -0.64 6.12
C ASN A 100 8.63 -1.97 5.41
N PRO A 101 8.53 -3.12 6.10
CA PRO A 101 8.84 -4.44 5.52
C PRO A 101 7.93 -4.84 4.36
N ILE A 102 6.77 -4.19 4.21
CA ILE A 102 5.84 -4.41 3.10
C ILE A 102 5.90 -3.29 2.04
N GLU A 103 6.92 -2.44 2.07
CA GLU A 103 7.14 -1.43 1.02
C GLU A 103 7.39 -2.07 -0.34
N GLY A 104 6.64 -1.66 -1.35
CA GLY A 104 6.66 -2.23 -2.70
C GLY A 104 5.64 -3.35 -2.92
N LEU A 105 4.90 -3.76 -1.90
CA LEU A 105 3.76 -4.67 -2.06
C LEU A 105 2.63 -3.95 -2.80
N SER A 106 2.17 -4.53 -3.90
CA SER A 106 0.98 -4.08 -4.65
C SER A 106 -0.01 -5.24 -4.76
N ILE A 107 -1.27 -4.97 -4.42
CA ILE A 107 -2.33 -5.98 -4.43
C ILE A 107 -3.60 -5.44 -5.06
N ILE A 108 -4.42 -6.36 -5.56
CA ILE A 108 -5.84 -6.17 -5.81
C ILE A 108 -6.58 -6.91 -4.70
N ARG A 109 -7.39 -6.20 -3.92
CA ARG A 109 -8.24 -6.77 -2.86
C ARG A 109 -9.65 -7.01 -3.38
N GLU A 110 -10.11 -8.25 -3.22
CA GLU A 110 -11.46 -8.72 -3.51
C GLU A 110 -12.06 -9.31 -2.22
N GLY A 111 -12.72 -8.48 -1.39
CA GLY A 111 -13.17 -8.91 -0.06
C GLY A 111 -11.99 -9.16 0.89
N ASN A 112 -11.82 -10.40 1.34
CA ASN A 112 -10.66 -10.85 2.13
C ASN A 112 -9.60 -11.57 1.30
N ASP A 113 -9.91 -11.90 0.05
CA ASP A 113 -8.96 -12.46 -0.88
C ASP A 113 -8.12 -11.34 -1.50
N ILE A 114 -6.91 -11.71 -1.90
CA ILE A 114 -5.99 -10.81 -2.58
C ILE A 114 -5.50 -11.46 -3.87
N VAL A 115 -5.35 -10.65 -4.89
CA VAL A 115 -4.72 -11.01 -6.16
C VAL A 115 -3.45 -10.17 -6.29
N ILE A 116 -2.34 -10.83 -6.59
CA ILE A 116 -1.01 -10.26 -6.60
C ILE A 116 -0.26 -10.72 -7.86
N ASP A 117 0.56 -9.83 -8.44
CA ASP A 117 1.48 -10.18 -9.52
C ASP A 117 2.49 -11.23 -9.04
N CYS A 118 2.82 -12.23 -9.85
CA CYS A 118 3.73 -13.31 -9.43
C CYS A 118 5.11 -12.81 -8.98
N ASN A 119 5.68 -11.78 -9.61
CA ASN A 119 6.98 -11.24 -9.21
C ASN A 119 6.90 -10.52 -7.86
N VAL A 120 5.78 -9.87 -7.58
CA VAL A 120 5.53 -9.22 -6.29
C VAL A 120 5.28 -10.31 -5.24
N TYR A 121 4.51 -11.35 -5.56
CA TYR A 121 4.28 -12.50 -4.68
C TYR A 121 5.58 -13.15 -4.23
N GLU A 122 6.51 -13.46 -5.14
CA GLU A 122 7.75 -14.13 -4.76
C GLU A 122 8.59 -13.32 -3.75
N LYS A 123 8.51 -11.99 -3.80
CA LYS A 123 9.17 -11.10 -2.83
C LYS A 123 8.47 -11.08 -1.47
N PHE A 124 7.13 -11.20 -1.46
CA PHE A 124 6.30 -11.01 -0.26
C PHE A 124 5.62 -12.28 0.25
N LYS A 125 5.90 -13.45 -0.33
CA LYS A 125 5.27 -14.73 0.08
C LYS A 125 5.45 -15.06 1.57
N TRP A 126 6.47 -14.49 2.21
CA TRP A 126 6.71 -14.60 3.64
C TRP A 126 5.58 -13.99 4.49
N VAL A 127 4.78 -13.07 3.95
CA VAL A 127 3.59 -12.49 4.60
C VAL A 127 2.47 -13.53 4.68
N PHE A 128 2.32 -14.36 3.65
CA PHE A 128 1.15 -15.23 3.44
C PHE A 128 1.37 -16.68 3.86
N LYS A 129 2.09 -16.89 4.96
CA LYS A 129 2.45 -18.24 5.42
C LYS A 129 1.19 -19.05 5.71
N ASN A 130 1.17 -20.29 5.24
CA ASN A 130 0.07 -21.24 5.45
C ASN A 130 -1.27 -20.84 4.80
N LYS A 131 -1.31 -19.85 3.91
CA LYS A 131 -2.52 -19.52 3.14
C LYS A 131 -2.69 -20.45 1.95
N LYS A 132 -3.95 -20.72 1.60
CA LYS A 132 -4.29 -21.38 0.34
C LYS A 132 -4.01 -20.40 -0.81
N ILE A 133 -3.33 -20.91 -1.83
CA ILE A 133 -2.88 -20.14 -2.98
C ILE A 133 -3.38 -20.78 -4.28
N GLU A 134 -3.87 -19.97 -5.20
CA GLU A 134 -4.32 -20.36 -6.54
C GLU A 134 -3.52 -19.54 -7.56
N ARG A 135 -2.81 -20.21 -8.49
CA ARG A 135 -2.07 -19.53 -9.56
C ARG A 135 -2.90 -19.51 -10.83
N THR A 136 -2.92 -18.37 -11.50
CA THR A 136 -3.56 -18.17 -12.81
C THR A 136 -2.50 -17.65 -13.78
N TRP A 137 -2.45 -18.25 -14.98
CA TRP A 137 -1.47 -17.96 -16.03
C TRP A 137 -2.09 -17.14 -17.14
#